data_AF-A0A1J6KGU6-F1
#
_entry.id   AF-A0A1J6KGU6-F1
#
_cell.length_a   1.000
_cell.length_b   1.000
_cell.length_c   1.000
_cell.angle_alpha   90.00
_cell.angle_beta   90.00
_cell.angle_gamma   90.00
#
_symmetry.space_group_name_H-M   'P 1'
#
loop_
_entity.id
_entity.type
_entity.pdbx_description
1 polymer ?
#
loop_
_entity_poly.entity_id
_entity_poly.type
_entity_poly.pdbx_seq_one_letter_code
_entity_poly.pdbx_strand_id
1 'polypeptide(L)' 'MSGQGGVVKNKWDGIVPPECRPNPAILKLDADLQWVEATEPLHADIVNVTCGIGP' A
#
# COMPACT_ATOMS: atom_id res chain seq x y z
N MET A 1 9.25 4.00 0.08
CA MET A 1 8.70 5.35 -0.22
C MET A 1 7.19 5.22 -0.17
N SER A 2 6.44 6.19 0.36
CA SER A 2 5.04 6.03 0.76
C SER A 2 4.01 5.77 -0.35
N GLY A 3 4.32 6.11 -1.61
CA GLY A 3 3.39 5.93 -2.74
C GLY A 3 2.21 6.92 -2.71
N GLN A 4 1.92 7.54 -3.85
CA GLN A 4 0.78 8.48 -4.00
C GLN A 4 0.01 8.24 -5.30
N GLY A 5 0.23 7.12 -5.98
CA GLY A 5 -0.51 6.78 -7.20
C GLY A 5 -2.00 6.64 -6.90
N GLY A 6 -2.84 7.37 -7.63
CA GLY A 6 -4.30 7.37 -7.44
C GLY A 6 -4.80 8.24 -6.26
N VAL A 7 -3.93 9.01 -5.59
CA VAL A 7 -4.35 9.92 -4.51
C VAL A 7 -4.80 11.27 -5.08
N VAL A 8 -6.06 11.63 -4.86
CA VAL A 8 -6.65 12.92 -5.26
C VAL A 8 -7.34 13.54 -4.05
N LYS A 9 -6.99 14.80 -3.71
CA LYS A 9 -7.55 15.52 -2.53
C LYS A 9 -7.47 14.68 -1.24
N ASN A 10 -6.31 14.08 -0.96
CA ASN A 10 -6.05 13.23 0.21
C ASN A 10 -6.93 11.96 0.29
N LYS A 11 -7.47 11.50 -0.84
CA LYS A 11 -8.22 10.24 -0.94
C LYS A 11 -7.64 9.38 -2.06
N TRP A 12 -7.32 8.13 -1.74
CA TRP A 12 -6.93 7.14 -2.75
C TRP A 12 -8.17 6.61 -3.49
N ASP A 13 -8.05 6.43 -4.80
CA ASP A 13 -9.12 5.91 -5.67
C ASP A 13 -9.39 4.41 -5.51
N GLY A 14 -8.48 3.67 -4.86
CA GLY A 14 -8.58 2.23 -4.63
C GLY A 14 -8.28 1.40 -5.88
N ILE A 15 -7.75 2.00 -6.95
CA ILE A 15 -7.43 1.30 -8.19
C ILE A 15 -6.07 0.63 -8.04
N VAL A 16 -6.06 -0.70 -8.16
CA VAL A 16 -4.84 -1.53 -8.11
C VAL A 16 -4.61 -2.16 -9.49
N PRO A 17 -3.52 -1.80 -10.19
CA PRO A 17 -3.15 -2.43 -11.45
C PRO A 17 -2.90 -3.94 -11.30
N PRO A 18 -3.07 -4.76 -12.36
CA PRO A 18 -2.80 -6.20 -12.32
C PRO A 18 -1.40 -6.58 -11.82
N GLU A 19 -0.40 -5.75 -12.11
CA GLU A 19 1.00 -5.92 -11.72
C GLU A 19 1.22 -5.73 -10.21
N CYS A 20 0.32 -5.01 -9.55
CA CYS A 20 0.36 -4.70 -8.12
C CYS A 20 -0.58 -5.61 -7.29
N ARG A 21 -1.07 -6.70 -7.88
CA ARG A 21 -1.96 -7.63 -7.17
C ARG A 21 -1.23 -8.34 -6.03
N PRO A 22 -1.92 -8.60 -4.91
CA PRO A 22 -1.34 -9.35 -3.81
C PRO A 22 -0.95 -10.76 -4.24
N ASN A 23 0.08 -11.29 -3.59
CA ASN A 23 0.59 -12.63 -3.79
C ASN A 23 0.93 -13.21 -2.40
N PRO A 24 0.44 -14.41 -2.05
CA PRO A 24 0.71 -15.02 -0.75
C PRO A 24 2.20 -15.24 -0.43
N ALA A 25 3.07 -15.23 -1.45
CA ALA A 25 4.52 -15.33 -1.28
C ALA A 25 5.22 -13.96 -1.09
N ILE A 26 4.50 -12.84 -1.22
CA ILE A 26 5.02 -11.48 -1.04
C ILE A 26 4.39 -10.90 0.22
N LEU A 27 5.24 -10.64 1.22
CA LEU A 27 4.80 -10.19 2.54
C LEU A 27 5.28 -8.77 2.83
N LYS A 28 4.47 -8.03 3.57
CA LYS A 28 4.80 -6.73 4.17
C LYS A 28 5.01 -6.93 5.67
N LEU A 29 5.98 -6.22 6.24
CA LEU A 29 6.05 -6.03 7.69
C LEU A 29 5.13 -4.86 8.08
N ASP A 30 4.08 -5.13 8.85
CA ASP A 30 3.13 -4.12 9.29
C ASP A 30 3.63 -3.31 10.49
N ALA A 31 2.83 -2.33 10.92
CA ALA A 31 3.14 -1.48 12.08
C ALA A 31 3.23 -2.25 13.41
N ASP A 32 2.60 -3.42 13.50
CA ASP A 32 2.63 -4.32 14.67
C ASP A 32 3.77 -5.36 14.58
N LEU A 33 4.69 -5.17 13.64
CA LEU A 33 5.85 -6.02 13.39
C LEU A 33 5.47 -7.47 13.01
N GLN A 34 4.34 -7.65 12.35
CA GLN A 34 3.87 -8.92 11.81
C GLN A 34 4.08 -8.99 10.29
N TRP A 35 4.38 -10.20 9.81
CA TRP A 35 4.39 -10.47 8.38
C TRP A 35 2.97 -10.76 7.89
N VAL A 36 2.46 -9.88 7.04
CA VAL A 36 1.13 -9.96 6.44
C VAL A 36 1.25 -10.00 4.92
N GLU A 37 0.24 -10.51 4.22
CA GLU A 37 0.21 -10.45 2.76
C GLU A 37 0.29 -8.98 2.29
N ALA A 38 1.20 -8.70 1.35
CA ALA A 38 1.42 -7.34 0.88
C ALA A 38 0.26 -6.87 -0.02
N THR A 39 -0.46 -5.85 0.44
CA THR A 39 -1.53 -5.18 -0.32
C THR A 39 -1.30 -3.67 -0.35
N GLU A 40 -1.53 -3.06 -1.51
CA GLU A 40 -1.47 -1.60 -1.63
C GLU A 40 -2.62 -0.91 -0.86
N PRO A 41 -2.39 0.26 -0.25
CA PRO A 41 -1.12 1.00 -0.19
C PRO A 41 -0.17 0.43 0.87
N LEU A 42 1.07 0.11 0.49
CA LEU A 42 2.01 -0.56 1.41
C LEU A 42 2.32 0.26 2.67
N HIS A 43 2.35 1.60 2.58
CA HIS A 43 2.74 2.43 3.71
C HIS A 43 1.56 2.95 4.55
N ALA A 44 0.32 2.49 4.30
CA ALA A 44 -0.89 3.03 4.91
C ALA A 44 -0.90 3.02 6.45
N ASP A 45 -0.16 2.11 7.07
CA ASP A 45 -0.07 1.90 8.53
C ASP A 45 1.23 2.43 9.14
N ILE A 46 2.18 2.91 8.34
CA ILE A 46 3.52 3.32 8.81
C ILE A 46 3.82 4.81 8.58
N VAL A 47 2.95 5.56 7.89
CA VAL A 47 3.06 7.02 7.74
C VAL A 47 1.74 7.74 7.97
N ASN A 48 1.79 8.99 8.42
CA ASN A 48 0.62 9.84 8.67
C ASN A 48 0.23 10.68 7.43
N VAL A 49 0.17 10.06 6.26
CA VAL A 49 -0.23 10.69 4.99
C VAL A 49 -1.06 9.69 4.19
N THR A 50 -2.09 10.16 3.48
CA THR A 50 -2.86 9.30 2.56
C THR A 50 -1.92 8.69 1.52
N CYS A 51 -1.77 7.37 1.59
CA CYS A 51 -0.96 6.61 0.64
C CYS A 51 -1.83 6.07 -0.50
N GLY A 52 -1.18 5.84 -1.65
CA GLY A 52 -1.74 5.12 -2.79
C GLY A 52 -0.70 4.16 -3.34
N ILE A 53 -0.77 3.84 -4.63
CA ILE A 53 0.19 2.93 -5.28
C ILE A 53 1.62 3.49 -5.16
N GLY A 54 2.55 2.61 -4.78
CA GLY A 54 4.00 2.86 -4.74
C GLY A 54 4.78 1.93 -5.68
N PRO A 55 6.11 2.16 -5.83
CA PRO A 55 7.02 1.21 -6.44
C PRO A 55 7.50 0.13 -5.46
#